data_AF-A0A920UKF6-F1
#
_entry.id   AF-A0A920UKF6-F1
#
_cell.length_a   1.000
_cell.length_b   1.000
_cell.length_c   1.000
_cell.angle_alpha   90.00
_cell.angle_beta   90.00
_cell.angle_gamma   90.00
#
_symmetry.space_group_name_H-M   'P 1'
#
loop_
_entity.id
_entity.type
_entity.pdbx_description
1 polymer ?
#
loop_
_entity_poly.entity_id
_entity_poly.type
_entity_poly.pdbx_seq_one_letter_code
_entity_poly.pdbx_strand_id
1 'polypeptide(L)'
;MLYFHAISLFGLFIYSFSENYILSLGIILLVGFGIAGFGATQASVVQLSTNNNERPLAMGLLSICIGSSPIGSFLYGTIAESYGAQLTVRALPITGFIIFVAIILITNVMHTVSSEKN
;
A
#
# COMPACT_ATOMS: atom_id res chain seq x y z
N MET A 1 -2.95 1.34 -10.07
CA MET A 1 -2.28 0.89 -8.83
C MET A 1 -1.90 2.08 -7.95
N LEU A 2 -0.99 2.98 -8.38
CA LEU A 2 -0.55 4.12 -7.57
C LEU A 2 -1.68 5.02 -7.04
N TYR A 3 -2.60 5.45 -7.92
CA TYR A 3 -3.70 6.34 -7.53
C TYR A 3 -4.59 5.76 -6.42
N PHE A 4 -4.95 4.47 -6.54
CA PHE A 4 -5.75 3.77 -5.54
C PHE A 4 -5.03 3.68 -4.19
N HIS A 5 -3.71 3.43 -4.20
CA HIS A 5 -2.92 3.39 -2.98
C HIS A 5 -2.78 4.77 -2.33
N ALA A 6 -2.54 5.81 -3.12
CA ALA A 6 -2.47 7.19 -2.63
C ALA A 6 -3.80 7.62 -1.99
N ILE A 7 -4.93 7.27 -2.60
CA ILE A 7 -6.28 7.50 -2.04
C ILE A 7 -6.42 6.82 -0.68
N SER A 8 -5.99 5.55 -0.55
CA SER A 8 -6.09 4.83 0.72
C SER A 8 -5.21 5.44 1.82
N LEU A 9 -3.97 5.83 1.50
CA LEU A 9 -3.05 6.45 2.47
C LEU A 9 -3.54 7.83 2.90
N PHE A 10 -4.03 8.64 1.96
CA PHE A 10 -4.59 9.95 2.26
C PHE A 10 -5.88 9.86 3.08
N GLY A 11 -6.77 8.93 2.72
CA GLY A 11 -7.99 8.65 3.48
C GLY A 11 -7.67 8.20 4.91
N LEU A 12 -6.69 7.32 5.09
CA LEU A 12 -6.28 6.86 6.41
C LEU A 12 -5.66 7.99 7.26
N PHE A 13 -4.92 8.91 6.63
CA PHE A 13 -4.40 10.10 7.29
C PHE A 13 -5.53 11.00 7.80
N ILE A 14 -6.55 11.29 6.96
CA ILE A 14 -7.72 12.08 7.37
C ILE A 14 -8.50 11.38 8.47
N TYR A 15 -8.72 10.06 8.33
CA TYR A 15 -9.39 9.24 9.35
C TYR A 15 -8.76 9.42 10.73
N SER A 16 -7.43 9.57 10.78
CA SER A 16 -6.70 9.69 12.03
C SER A 16 -6.97 10.96 12.86
N PHE A 17 -7.63 11.96 12.28
CA PHE A 17 -8.08 13.18 12.96
C PHE A 17 -9.59 13.20 13.23
N SER A 18 -10.32 12.18 12.78
CA SER A 18 -11.78 12.13 12.92
C SER A 18 -12.18 11.51 14.26
N GLU A 19 -12.88 12.29 15.09
CA GLU A 19 -13.53 11.80 16.32
C GLU A 19 -15.02 11.48 16.09
N ASN A 20 -15.56 11.85 14.92
CA ASN A 20 -16.97 11.66 14.57
C ASN A 20 -17.21 10.30 13.91
N TYR A 21 -18.06 9.47 14.50
CA TYR A 21 -18.33 8.11 14.03
C TYR A 21 -18.80 8.04 12.57
N ILE A 22 -19.80 8.84 12.18
CA ILE A 22 -20.37 8.82 10.82
C ILE A 22 -19.32 9.24 9.77
N LEU A 23 -18.53 10.26 10.09
CA LEU A 23 -17.46 10.75 9.22
C LEU A 23 -16.37 9.67 9.05
N SER A 24 -15.95 9.06 10.15
CA SER A 24 -14.97 7.97 10.16
C SER A 24 -15.44 6.77 9.32
N LEU A 25 -16.73 6.44 9.36
CA LEU A 25 -17.32 5.36 8.58
C LEU A 25 -17.29 5.66 7.07
N GLY A 26 -17.60 6.90 6.68
CA GLY A 26 -17.46 7.34 5.29
C GLY A 26 -16.02 7.29 4.78
N ILE A 27 -15.06 7.75 5.61
CA ILE A 27 -13.64 7.75 5.24
C ILE A 27 -13.11 6.33 5.10
N ILE A 28 -13.42 5.43 6.03
CA ILE A 28 -12.89 4.05 5.98
C ILE A 28 -13.46 3.26 4.81
N LEU A 29 -14.68 3.56 4.37
CA LEU A 29 -15.27 2.99 3.15
C LEU A 29 -14.47 3.41 1.90
N LEU A 30 -14.09 4.69 1.82
CA LEU A 30 -13.24 5.20 0.75
C LEU A 30 -11.83 4.61 0.79
N VAL A 31 -11.26 4.42 1.99
CA VAL A 31 -9.99 3.71 2.18
C VAL A 31 -10.09 2.27 1.67
N GLY A 32 -11.17 1.56 2.03
CA GLY A 32 -11.43 0.20 1.55
C GLY A 32 -11.52 0.11 0.03
N PHE A 33 -12.16 1.08 -0.61
CA PHE A 33 -12.20 1.17 -2.08
C PHE A 33 -10.79 1.35 -2.68
N GLY A 34 -9.97 2.22 -2.08
CA GLY A 34 -8.57 2.38 -2.48
C GLY A 34 -7.75 1.09 -2.34
N ILE A 35 -7.90 0.37 -1.24
CA ILE A 35 -7.20 -0.91 -1.02
C ILE A 35 -7.65 -1.96 -2.05
N ALA A 36 -8.95 -2.08 -2.29
CA ALA A 36 -9.50 -3.02 -3.26
C ALA A 36 -9.02 -2.72 -4.69
N GLY A 37 -9.08 -1.45 -5.11
CA GLY A 37 -8.58 -1.01 -6.42
C GLY A 37 -7.09 -1.21 -6.58
N PHE A 38 -6.31 -1.02 -5.51
CA PHE A 38 -4.88 -1.33 -5.50
C PHE A 38 -4.61 -2.80 -5.75
N GLY A 39 -5.24 -3.70 -4.97
CA GLY A 39 -5.05 -5.15 -5.10
C GLY A 39 -5.45 -5.69 -6.48
N ALA A 40 -6.60 -5.26 -6.99
CA ALA A 40 -7.06 -5.64 -8.32
C ALA A 40 -6.10 -5.19 -9.42
N THR A 41 -5.70 -3.91 -9.40
CA THR A 41 -4.80 -3.38 -10.44
C THR A 41 -3.40 -3.96 -10.35
N GLN A 42 -2.87 -4.21 -9.14
CA GLN A 42 -1.55 -4.79 -8.94
C GLN A 42 -1.47 -6.18 -9.58
N ALA A 43 -2.45 -7.04 -9.31
CA ALA A 43 -2.53 -8.37 -9.91
C ALA A 43 -2.59 -8.31 -11.44
N SER A 44 -3.42 -7.41 -12.00
CA SER A 44 -3.52 -7.24 -13.46
C SER A 44 -2.21 -6.78 -14.10
N VAL A 45 -1.49 -5.84 -13.47
CA VAL A 45 -0.19 -5.37 -13.99
C VAL A 45 0.83 -6.51 -14.02
N VAL A 46 0.90 -7.33 -12.97
CA VAL A 46 1.79 -8.50 -12.93
C VAL A 46 1.43 -9.48 -14.05
N GLN A 47 0.14 -9.78 -14.23
CA GLN A 47 -0.31 -10.70 -15.28
C GLN A 47 -0.01 -10.20 -16.71
N LEU A 48 -0.19 -8.90 -16.96
CA LEU A 48 0.06 -8.28 -18.26
C LEU A 48 1.57 -8.16 -18.56
N SER A 49 2.39 -8.06 -17.53
CA SER A 49 3.86 -7.91 -17.67
C SER A 49 4.60 -9.25 -17.73
N THR A 50 3.90 -10.38 -17.55
CA THR A 50 4.50 -11.70 -17.44
C THR A 50 4.05 -12.62 -18.59
N ASN A 51 4.99 -13.37 -19.15
CA ASN A 51 4.71 -14.39 -20.18
C ASN A 51 3.82 -15.52 -19.65
N ASN A 52 3.04 -16.15 -20.54
CA ASN A 52 2.06 -17.19 -20.17
C ASN A 52 2.64 -18.32 -19.31
N ASN A 53 3.88 -18.76 -19.57
CA ASN A 53 4.52 -19.85 -18.83
C ASN A 53 4.96 -19.46 -17.42
N GLU A 54 5.26 -18.18 -17.19
CA GLU A 54 5.80 -17.66 -15.92
C GLU A 54 4.72 -17.02 -15.05
N ARG A 55 3.52 -16.77 -15.59
CA ARG A 55 2.38 -16.17 -14.86
C ARG A 55 2.06 -16.86 -13.53
N PRO A 56 2.03 -18.21 -13.42
CA PRO A 56 1.74 -18.85 -12.14
C PRO A 56 2.81 -18.56 -11.08
N LEU A 57 4.08 -18.53 -11.49
CA LEU A 57 5.20 -18.20 -10.60
C LEU A 57 5.15 -16.74 -10.15
N ALA A 58 4.91 -15.81 -11.08
CA ALA A 58 4.81 -14.38 -10.78
C ALA A 58 3.65 -14.07 -9.84
N MET A 59 2.48 -14.69 -10.06
CA MET A 59 1.33 -14.55 -9.16
C MET A 59 1.59 -15.22 -7.81
N GLY A 60 2.31 -16.35 -7.77
CA GLY A 60 2.73 -16.99 -6.52
C GLY A 60 3.67 -16.11 -5.69
N LEU A 61 4.67 -15.48 -6.32
CA LEU A 61 5.56 -14.52 -5.67
C LEU A 61 4.78 -13.30 -5.14
N LEU A 62 3.83 -12.79 -5.93
CA LEU A 62 2.94 -11.72 -5.49
C LEU A 62 2.17 -12.12 -4.21
N SER A 63 1.63 -13.33 -4.15
CA SER A 63 0.95 -13.86 -2.97
C SER A 63 1.88 -14.00 -1.76
N ILE A 64 3.13 -14.43 -1.95
CA ILE A 64 4.14 -14.50 -0.88
C ILE A 64 4.41 -13.10 -0.31
N CYS A 65 4.56 -12.10 -1.17
CA CYS A 65 4.73 -10.71 -0.75
C CYS A 65 3.51 -10.19 0.03
N ILE A 66 2.29 -10.46 -0.44
CA ILE A 66 1.07 -10.10 0.32
C ILE A 66 1.04 -10.81 1.68
N GLY A 67 1.53 -12.05 1.73
CA GLY A 67 1.68 -12.85 2.93
C GLY A 67 2.58 -12.25 4.01
N SER A 68 3.37 -11.20 3.73
CA SER A 68 4.14 -10.48 4.75
C SER A 68 3.30 -9.47 5.55
N SER A 69 2.04 -9.21 5.15
CA SER A 69 1.14 -8.27 5.85
C SER A 69 1.00 -8.52 7.37
N PRO A 70 0.92 -9.77 7.88
CA PRO A 70 0.85 -10.03 9.31
C PRO A 70 2.05 -9.52 10.11
N ILE A 71 3.24 -9.47 9.50
CA ILE A 71 4.46 -8.96 10.15
C ILE A 71 4.30 -7.46 10.42
N GLY A 72 3.78 -6.71 9.44
CA GLY A 72 3.45 -5.30 9.61
C GLY A 72 2.38 -5.09 10.68
N SER A 73 1.27 -5.84 10.60
CA SER A 73 0.19 -5.76 11.59
C SER A 73 0.65 -6.07 13.01
N PHE A 74 1.55 -7.04 13.18
CA PHE A 74 2.17 -7.34 14.47
C PHE A 74 2.99 -6.15 15.00
N LEU A 75 3.87 -5.58 14.17
CA LEU A 75 4.70 -4.43 14.54
C LEU A 75 3.87 -3.20 14.92
N TYR A 76 2.84 -2.88 14.14
CA TYR A 76 1.96 -1.75 14.48
C TYR A 76 1.05 -2.06 15.66
N GLY A 77 0.67 -3.32 15.87
CA GLY A 77 -0.06 -3.78 17.05
C GLY A 77 0.70 -3.53 18.35
N THR A 78 1.98 -3.88 18.39
CA THR A 78 2.83 -3.64 19.58
C THR A 78 3.03 -2.15 19.86
N ILE A 79 3.16 -1.34 18.80
CA ILE A 79 3.22 0.13 18.92
C ILE A 79 1.89 0.68 19.44
N ALA A 80 0.75 0.18 18.95
CA ALA A 80 -0.58 0.60 19.42
C ALA A 80 -0.83 0.23 20.89
N GLU A 81 -0.32 -0.91 21.35
CA GLU A 81 -0.39 -1.31 22.76
C GLU A 81 0.43 -0.36 23.65
N SER A 82 1.60 0.08 23.19
CA SER A 82 2.51 0.92 23.98
C SER A 82 2.18 2.41 23.95
N TYR A 83 1.77 2.95 22.79
CA TYR A 83 1.59 4.39 22.55
C TYR A 83 0.13 4.79 22.28
N GLY A 84 -0.79 3.82 22.26
CA GLY A 84 -2.20 4.02 21.99
C GLY A 84 -2.56 3.98 20.51
N ALA A 85 -3.79 3.54 20.21
CA ALA A 85 -4.27 3.33 18.85
C ALA A 85 -4.27 4.61 18.00
N GLN A 86 -4.63 5.76 18.58
CA GLN A 86 -4.71 7.04 17.85
C GLN A 86 -3.35 7.44 17.26
N LEU A 87 -2.27 7.30 18.03
CA LEU A 87 -0.92 7.73 17.63
C LEU A 87 -0.37 6.78 16.56
N THR A 88 -0.61 5.49 16.70
CA THR A 88 -0.26 4.48 15.68
C THR A 88 -0.97 4.72 14.36
N VAL A 89 -2.27 5.01 14.38
CA VAL A 89 -3.04 5.30 13.16
C VAL A 89 -2.60 6.60 12.48
N ARG A 90 -2.03 7.57 13.22
CA ARG A 90 -1.40 8.77 12.63
C ARG A 90 -0.08 8.44 11.94
N ALA A 91 0.75 7.60 12.57
CA ALA A 91 2.08 7.27 12.08
C ALA A 91 2.04 6.34 10.86
N LEU A 92 1.12 5.37 10.83
CA LEU A 92 0.91 4.39 9.75
C LEU A 92 0.85 4.98 8.33
N PRO A 93 -0.03 5.94 8.02
CA PRO A 93 -0.11 6.51 6.67
C PRO A 93 1.15 7.33 6.34
N ILE A 94 1.80 7.96 7.33
CA ILE A 94 3.04 8.72 7.12
C ILE A 94 4.18 7.79 6.68
N THR A 95 4.39 6.69 7.41
CA THR A 95 5.41 5.69 7.03
C THR A 95 5.07 5.06 5.68
N GLY A 96 3.79 4.80 5.41
CA GLY A 96 3.30 4.34 4.11
C GLY A 96 3.62 5.31 2.98
N PHE A 97 3.41 6.62 3.17
CA PHE A 97 3.77 7.65 2.19
C PHE A 97 5.27 7.71 1.91
N ILE A 98 6.11 7.61 2.94
CA ILE A 98 7.57 7.61 2.79
C ILE A 98 8.02 6.41 1.94
N ILE A 99 7.54 5.21 2.25
CA ILE A 99 7.85 3.99 1.49
C ILE A 99 7.33 4.12 0.05
N PHE A 100 6.13 4.65 -0.14
CA PHE A 100 5.53 4.84 -1.45
C PHE A 100 6.36 5.78 -2.33
N VAL A 101 6.81 6.91 -1.79
CA VAL A 101 7.70 7.86 -2.49
C VAL A 101 9.05 7.20 -2.81
N ALA A 102 9.63 6.46 -1.86
CA ALA A 102 10.89 5.76 -2.10
C ALA A 102 10.79 4.76 -3.27
N ILE A 103 9.70 4.00 -3.37
CA ILE A 103 9.46 3.06 -4.48
C ILE A 103 9.35 3.80 -5.83
N ILE A 104 8.67 4.95 -5.87
CA ILE A 104 8.57 5.77 -7.09
C ILE A 104 9.95 6.26 -7.52
N LEU A 105 10.76 6.75 -6.58
CA LEU A 105 12.10 7.22 -6.86
C LEU A 105 12.99 6.10 -7.41
N ILE A 106 12.98 4.93 -6.76
CA ILE A 106 13.74 3.76 -7.21
C ILE A 106 13.31 3.38 -8.64
N THR A 107 12.01 3.38 -8.92
CA THR A 107 11.48 3.01 -10.24
C THR A 107 11.93 4.00 -11.32
N ASN A 108 11.87 5.31 -11.05
CA ASN A 108 12.38 6.34 -11.96
C ASN A 108 13.88 6.21 -12.22
N VAL A 109 14.67 5.92 -11.19
CA VAL A 109 16.12 5.69 -11.33
C VAL A 109 16.38 4.46 -12.21
N MET A 110 15.70 3.35 -11.98
CA MET A 110 15.86 2.15 -12.82
C MET A 110 15.51 2.42 -14.29
N HIS A 111 14.43 3.15 -14.54
CA HIS A 111 14.02 3.50 -15.91
C HIS A 111 15.06 4.40 -16.60
N THR A 112 15.65 5.34 -15.86
CA THR A 112 16.71 6.22 -16.37
C THR A 112 17.97 5.43 -16.73
N VAL A 113 18.42 4.53 -15.84
CA VAL A 113 19.60 3.68 -16.07
C VAL A 113 19.38 2.72 -17.24
N SER A 114 18.17 2.19 -17.41
CA SER A 114 17.85 1.33 -18.57
C SER A 114 17.81 2.10 -19.90
N SER A 115 17.50 3.39 -19.87
CA SER A 115 17.50 4.24 -21.06
C SER A 115 18.89 4.70 -21.48
N GLU A 116 19.86 4.71 -20.56
CA GLU A 116 21.27 5.07 -20.85
C GLU A 116 22.05 3.89 -21.45
N LYS A 117 21.52 2.66 -21.32
CA LYS A 117 22.13 1.42 -21.82
C LYS A 117 21.67 0.98 -23.22
N ASN A 118 20.67 1.65 -23.80
CA ASN A 118 20.15 1.44 -25.15
C ASN A 118 20.54 2.60 -26.06
#